data_AF-A0A6N9QHK1-F1
#
_entry.id   AF-A0A6N9QHK1-F1
#
_cell.length_a   1.000
_cell.length_b   1.000
_cell.length_c   1.000
_cell.angle_alpha   90.00
_cell.angle_beta   90.00
_cell.angle_gamma   90.00
#
_symmetry.space_group_name_H-M   'P 1'
#
loop_
_entity.id
_entity.type
_entity.pdbx_description
1 polymer ?
#
loop_
_entity_poly.entity_id
_entity_poly.type
_entity_poly.pdbx_seq_one_letter_code
_entity_poly.pdbx_strand_id
1 'polypeptide(L)'
;MTTPKVNFKWKRQSAGQTALLLDGARRVGKSYIAEAFAKAEYKSYILVDFNRVSKDITDLFVNYLNDLDLFFMYLSNLMKMGS
;
A
#
# COMPACT_ATOMS: atom_id res chain seq x y z
N MET A 1 17.82 1.76 20.38
CA MET A 1 17.19 1.61 19.05
C MET A 1 16.37 2.84 18.76
N THR A 2 16.74 3.66 17.78
CA THR A 2 16.01 4.88 17.41
C THR A 2 14.91 4.53 16.41
N THR A 3 13.66 4.79 16.78
CA THR A 3 12.48 4.66 15.90
C THR A 3 12.62 5.62 14.71
N PRO A 4 12.44 5.16 13.46
CA PRO A 4 12.45 6.05 12.31
C PRO A 4 11.30 7.06 12.44
N LYS A 5 11.63 8.36 12.47
CA LYS A 5 10.66 9.45 12.49
C LYS A 5 10.10 9.65 11.07
N VAL A 6 8.89 9.19 10.82
CA VAL A 6 8.12 9.61 9.65
C VAL A 6 7.69 11.06 9.85
N ASN A 7 8.08 11.96 8.95
CA ASN A 7 7.72 13.37 9.02
C ASN A 7 6.23 13.54 8.68
N PHE A 8 5.40 14.04 9.60
CA PHE A 8 3.95 14.17 9.42
C PHE A 8 3.49 15.43 8.66
N LYS A 9 4.41 16.33 8.25
CA LYS A 9 4.04 17.58 7.55
C LYS A 9 3.24 17.32 6.28
N TRP A 10 3.67 16.34 5.47
CA TRP A 10 3.02 16.02 4.19
C TRP A 10 1.57 15.55 4.38
N LYS A 11 1.27 14.73 5.40
CA LYS A 11 -0.08 14.19 5.64
C LYS A 11 -1.09 15.32 5.95
N ARG A 12 -0.68 16.32 6.73
CA ARG A 12 -1.55 17.46 7.07
C ARG A 12 -1.77 18.42 5.90
N GLN A 13 -0.77 18.55 5.02
CA GLN A 13 -0.82 19.51 3.91
C GLN A 13 -1.52 18.94 2.67
N SER A 14 -1.46 17.62 2.46
CA SER A 14 -2.01 16.99 1.25
C SER A 14 -3.37 16.31 1.43
N ALA A 15 -3.91 16.24 2.65
CA ALA A 15 -5.27 15.75 2.94
C ALA A 15 -5.67 14.43 2.23
N GLY A 16 -4.72 13.49 2.07
CA GLY A 16 -4.97 12.20 1.41
C GLY A 16 -4.82 12.17 -0.12
N GLN A 17 -4.41 13.27 -0.75
CA GLN A 17 -4.21 13.36 -2.21
C GLN A 17 -2.80 12.95 -2.68
N THR A 18 -1.89 12.60 -1.76
CA THR A 18 -0.50 12.25 -2.10
C THR A 18 -0.15 10.83 -1.66
N ALA A 19 0.62 10.16 -2.51
CA ALA A 19 1.25 8.88 -2.19
C ALA A 19 2.59 9.10 -1.48
N LEU A 20 2.86 8.33 -0.42
CA LEU A 20 4.15 8.32 0.26
C LEU A 20 5.05 7.24 -0.35
N LEU A 21 6.14 7.65 -0.99
CA LEU A 21 7.18 6.75 -1.46
C LEU A 21 8.25 6.56 -0.36
N LEU A 22 8.33 5.37 0.23
CA LEU A 22 9.34 5.01 1.22
C LEU A 22 10.60 4.46 0.53
N ASP A 23 11.54 5.33 0.17
CA ASP A 23 12.78 4.93 -0.50
C ASP A 23 13.93 4.65 0.49
N GLY A 24 14.80 3.69 0.16
CA GLY A 24 16.09 3.51 0.85
C GLY A 24 16.80 2.19 0.50
N ALA A 25 17.96 1.95 1.12
CA ALA A 25 18.81 0.77 0.87
C ALA A 25 18.08 -0.60 0.98
N ARG A 26 18.45 -1.59 0.16
CA ARG A 26 17.89 -2.96 0.21
C ARG A 26 18.05 -3.57 1.62
N ARG A 27 17.02 -4.29 2.10
CA ARG A 27 16.98 -5.15 3.32
C ARG A 27 16.85 -4.50 4.72
N VAL A 28 16.47 -3.23 4.84
CA VAL A 28 16.28 -2.57 6.18
C VAL A 28 14.87 -2.64 6.78
N GLY A 29 14.01 -3.59 6.37
CA GLY A 29 12.69 -3.76 7.01
C GLY A 29 11.63 -2.70 6.64
N LYS A 30 11.69 -2.15 5.42
CA LYS A 30 10.75 -1.09 4.97
C LYS A 30 9.29 -1.53 4.97
N SER A 31 9.01 -2.79 4.60
CA SER A 31 7.64 -3.34 4.62
C SER A 31 7.04 -3.30 6.02
N TYR A 32 7.85 -3.54 7.06
CA TYR A 32 7.41 -3.46 8.45
C TYR A 32 7.04 -2.03 8.87
N ILE A 33 7.86 -1.05 8.49
CA ILE A 33 7.58 0.37 8.78
C ILE A 33 6.33 0.84 8.01
N ALA A 34 6.18 0.42 6.75
CA ALA A 34 5.02 0.76 5.92
C ALA A 34 3.72 0.19 6.52
N GLU A 35 3.75 -1.07 6.95
CA GLU A 35 2.61 -1.73 7.58
C GLU A 35 2.27 -1.10 8.94
N ALA A 36 3.27 -0.88 9.80
CA ALA A 36 3.09 -0.25 11.10
C ALA A 36 2.52 1.18 10.97
N PHE A 37 3.02 1.94 9.99
CA PHE A 37 2.50 3.26 9.65
C PHE A 37 1.04 3.19 9.19
N ALA A 38 0.73 2.30 8.24
CA ALA A 38 -0.63 2.16 7.72
C ALA A 38 -1.64 1.79 8.81
N LYS A 39 -1.28 0.84 9.70
CA LYS A 39 -2.08 0.44 10.86
C LYS A 39 -2.32 1.57 11.86
N ALA A 40 -1.33 2.42 12.10
CA ALA A 40 -1.45 3.53 13.05
C ALA A 40 -2.27 4.70 12.49
N GLU A 41 -2.20 4.93 11.18
CA GLU A 41 -2.61 6.19 10.57
C GLU A 41 -3.87 6.12 9.72
N TYR A 42 -4.33 4.91 9.37
CA TYR A 42 -5.50 4.67 8.53
C TYR A 42 -6.40 3.61 9.15
N LYS A 43 -7.71 3.88 9.16
CA LYS A 43 -8.73 2.91 9.59
C LYS A 43 -8.76 1.66 8.71
N SER A 44 -8.47 1.84 7.41
CA SER A 44 -8.41 0.78 6.41
C SER A 44 -7.30 1.09 5.42
N TYR A 45 -6.54 0.07 5.02
CA TYR A 45 -5.46 0.17 4.03
C TYR A 45 -5.32 -1.12 3.24
N ILE A 46 -4.76 -1.04 2.03
CA ILE A 46 -4.41 -2.20 1.20
C ILE A 46 -2.88 -2.29 1.17
N LEU A 47 -2.33 -3.46 1.51
CA LEU A 47 -0.90 -3.74 1.43
C LEU A 47 -0.67 -4.79 0.34
N VAL A 48 0.08 -4.43 -0.70
CA VAL A 48 0.39 -5.33 -1.82
C VAL A 48 1.89 -5.57 -1.86
N ASP A 49 2.32 -6.80 -1.60
CA ASP A 49 3.70 -7.24 -1.84
C ASP A 49 3.78 -7.90 -3.22
N PHE A 50 4.24 -7.15 -4.21
CA PHE A 50 4.34 -7.63 -5.59
C PHE A 50 5.25 -8.87 -5.77
N ASN A 51 6.10 -9.19 -4.79
CA ASN A 51 6.91 -10.42 -4.83
C ASN A 51 6.12 -11.69 -4.45
N ARG A 52 4.91 -11.53 -3.88
CA ARG A 52 4.12 -12.62 -3.28
C ARG A 52 2.72 -12.77 -3.89
N VAL A 53 2.28 -11.81 -4.70
CA VAL A 53 0.95 -11.84 -5.32
C VAL A 53 0.97 -12.64 -6.62
N SER A 54 -0.19 -13.20 -6.98
CA SER A 54 -0.38 -13.90 -8.26
C SER A 54 -0.33 -12.92 -9.45
N LYS A 55 -0.13 -13.47 -10.65
CA LYS A 55 -0.18 -12.71 -11.89
C LYS A 55 -1.53 -12.00 -12.08
N ASP A 56 -2.62 -12.62 -11.63
CA ASP A 56 -3.96 -12.04 -11.73
C ASP A 56 -4.07 -10.71 -10.98
N ILE A 57 -3.46 -10.61 -9.79
CA ILE A 57 -3.41 -9.35 -9.05
C ILE A 57 -2.57 -8.32 -9.79
N THR A 58 -1.41 -8.69 -10.35
CA THR A 58 -0.61 -7.72 -11.14
C THR A 58 -1.32 -7.25 -12.41
N ASP A 59 -2.05 -8.14 -13.08
CA ASP A 59 -2.80 -7.83 -14.30
C ASP A 59 -3.93 -6.82 -14.00
N LEU A 60 -4.47 -6.78 -12.78
CA LEU A 60 -5.44 -5.76 -12.39
C LEU A 60 -4.86 -4.33 -12.47
N PHE A 61 -3.62 -4.15 -12.03
CA PHE A 61 -2.94 -2.85 -12.09
C PHE A 61 -2.61 -2.42 -13.53
N VAL A 62 -2.50 -3.36 -14.46
CA VAL A 62 -2.24 -3.02 -15.87
C VAL A 62 -3.54 -2.67 -16.59
N ASN A 63 -4.59 -3.46 -16.36
CA ASN A 63 -5.78 -3.44 -17.21
C ASN A 63 -6.93 -2.59 -16.67
N TYR A 64 -6.98 -2.33 -15.35
CA TYR A 64 -8.17 -1.75 -14.71
C TYR A 64 -7.90 -0.41 -13.99
N LEU A 65 -6.69 0.15 -14.01
CA LEU A 65 -6.45 1.47 -13.38
C LEU A 65 -7.28 2.61 -13.98
N ASN A 66 -7.77 2.45 -15.22
CA ASN A 66 -8.66 3.41 -15.88
C ASN A 66 -10.11 3.33 -15.38
N ASP A 67 -10.48 2.26 -14.67
CA ASP A 67 -11.80 2.05 -14.06
C ASP A 67 -11.61 1.56 -12.61
N LEU A 68 -11.52 2.53 -11.70
CA LEU A 68 -11.22 2.27 -10.30
C LEU A 68 -12.31 1.45 -9.60
N ASP A 69 -13.56 1.56 -10.02
CA ASP A 69 -14.67 0.81 -9.43
C ASP A 69 -14.51 -0.70 -9.75
N LEU A 70 -14.26 -1.04 -11.01
CA LEU A 70 -13.96 -2.42 -11.40
C LEU A 70 -12.67 -2.92 -10.77
N PHE A 71 -11.62 -2.09 -10.74
CA PHE A 71 -10.34 -2.43 -10.12
C PHE A 71 -10.54 -2.85 -8.65
N PHE A 72 -11.22 -2.04 -7.83
CA PHE A 72 -11.43 -2.36 -6.41
C PHE A 72 -12.37 -3.54 -6.21
N MET A 73 -13.39 -3.70 -7.06
CA MET A 73 -14.27 -4.87 -7.00
C MET A 73 -13.45 -6.17 -7.17
N TYR A 74 -12.68 -6.28 -8.26
CA TYR A 74 -11.87 -7.46 -8.53
C TYR A 74 -10.76 -7.66 -7.50
N LEU A 75 -10.06 -6.59 -7.13
CA LEU A 75 -9.01 -6.65 -6.11
C LEU A 75 -9.57 -7.17 -4.77
N SER A 76 -10.76 -6.70 -4.37
CA SER A 76 -11.39 -7.16 -3.13
C SER A 76 -11.78 -8.63 -3.18
N ASN A 77 -12.24 -9.15 -4.33
CA ASN A 77 -12.59 -10.55 -4.49
C ASN A 77 -11.35 -11.46 -4.45
N LEU A 78 -10.29 -11.10 -5.18
CA LEU A 78 -9.06 -11.88 -5.20
C LEU A 78 -8.37 -11.90 -3.83
N MET A 79 -8.37 -10.77 -3.10
CA MET A 79 -7.76 -10.71 -1.77
C MET A 79 -8.61 -11.36 -0.66
N LYS A 80 -9.93 -11.51 -0.85
CA LYS A 80 -10.81 -12.23 0.11
C LYS A 80 -10.74 -13.75 0.00
N MET A 81 -10.31 -14.29 -1.15
CA MET A 81 -10.21 -15.74 -1.36
C MET A 81 -8.96 -16.37 -0.72
N GLY A 82 -8.08 -15.58 -0.10
CA GLY A 82 -6.84 -16.04 0.54
C GLY A 82 -6.89 -16.21 2.07
N SER A 83 -8.08 -16.18 2.68
CA SER A 83 -8.28 -16.32 4.13
C SER A 83 -9.00 -17.61 4.50
#